data_AF-A0A378JJY2-F1
#
_entry.id   AF-A0A378JJY2-F1
#
_cell.length_a   1.000
_cell.length_b   1.000
_cell.length_c   1.000
_cell.angle_alpha   90.00
_cell.angle_beta   90.00
_cell.angle_gamma   90.00
#
_symmetry.space_group_name_H-M   'P 1'
#
loop_
_entity.id
_entity.type
_entity.pdbx_description
1 polymer ?
#
loop_
_entity_poly.entity_id
_entity_poly.type
_entity_poly.pdbx_seq_one_letter_code
_entity_poly.pdbx_strand_id
1 'polypeptide(L)'
;MSGNIDLIAMLGNLSRSLFPVQSVIVGIAYMLGILFFITALQKLRKIGDERANSSSQESIFVPMAYILLGAALLFLPSALEALSNTTFGVGNVLSYTDYNKNSVFGSIGLIIRIAGLIWFVRGAVLLTHASHPGSQGQDGLKGFMFLFAGILAVNFDNTVSVIATIFSKIAAFTLNSTRA
;
A
#
# COMPACT_ATOMS: atom_id res chain seq x y z
N MET A 1 29.09 -26.84 -2.23
CA MET A 1 29.08 -25.42 -1.79
C MET A 1 28.70 -24.43 -2.91
N SER A 2 28.17 -24.85 -4.08
CA SER A 2 27.79 -23.91 -5.17
C SER A 2 26.38 -23.28 -5.05
N GLY A 3 25.42 -23.94 -4.39
CA GLY A 3 24.02 -23.47 -4.40
C GLY A 3 23.75 -22.10 -3.76
N ASN A 4 24.52 -21.72 -2.73
CA ASN A 4 24.35 -20.41 -2.07
C ASN A 4 24.87 -19.25 -2.93
N ILE A 5 25.92 -19.46 -3.72
CA ILE A 5 26.52 -18.41 -4.55
C ILE A 5 25.62 -18.12 -5.75
N ASP A 6 25.03 -19.15 -6.36
CA ASP A 6 24.07 -19.00 -7.46
C ASP A 6 22.78 -18.32 -7.00
N LEU A 7 22.26 -18.66 -5.82
CA LEU A 7 21.02 -18.07 -5.31
C LEU A 7 21.20 -16.59 -4.95
N ILE A 8 22.34 -16.22 -4.37
CA ILE A 8 22.69 -14.81 -4.10
C ILE A 8 22.92 -14.05 -5.42
N ALA A 9 23.54 -14.66 -6.43
CA ALA A 9 23.72 -14.05 -7.75
C ALA A 9 22.40 -13.86 -8.51
N MET A 10 21.50 -14.86 -8.48
CA MET A 10 20.15 -14.77 -9.05
C MET A 10 19.31 -13.70 -8.36
N LEU A 11 19.29 -13.66 -7.02
CA LEU A 11 18.63 -12.61 -6.25
C LEU A 11 19.24 -11.22 -6.51
N GLY A 12 20.57 -11.15 -6.62
CA GLY A 12 21.29 -9.93 -6.97
C GLY A 12 20.88 -9.39 -8.35
N ASN A 13 20.76 -10.25 -9.35
CA ASN A 13 20.30 -9.87 -10.69
C ASN A 13 18.81 -9.50 -10.70
N LEU A 14 17.96 -10.24 -9.99
CA LEU A 14 16.53 -9.93 -9.86
C LEU A 14 16.31 -8.57 -9.19
N SER A 15 17.05 -8.27 -8.12
CA SER A 15 16.97 -6.99 -7.41
C SER A 15 17.37 -5.78 -8.27
N ARG A 16 18.31 -5.94 -9.22
CA ARG A 16 18.63 -4.88 -10.19
C ARG A 16 17.49 -4.60 -11.15
N SER A 17 16.78 -5.64 -11.59
CA SER A 17 15.61 -5.51 -12.46
C SER A 17 14.42 -4.86 -11.75
N LEU A 18 14.41 -4.85 -10.42
CA LEU A 18 13.31 -4.33 -9.61
C LEU A 18 13.30 -2.80 -9.48
N PHE A 19 14.43 -2.12 -9.67
CA PHE A 19 14.49 -0.64 -9.67
C PHE A 19 13.66 -0.01 -10.82
N PRO A 20 13.78 -0.48 -12.08
CA PRO A 20 12.88 -0.07 -13.15
C PRO A 20 11.41 -0.38 -12.85
N VAL A 21 11.12 -1.54 -12.25
CA VAL A 21 9.74 -1.97 -11.93
C VAL A 21 9.07 -1.01 -10.96
N GLN A 22 9.79 -0.55 -9.93
CA GLN A 22 9.27 0.46 -9.00
C GLN A 22 8.88 1.75 -9.72
N SER A 23 9.71 2.22 -10.66
CA SER A 23 9.44 3.45 -11.43
C SER A 23 8.20 3.29 -12.33
N VAL A 24 8.00 2.11 -12.92
CA VAL A 24 6.80 1.78 -13.70
C VAL A 24 5.56 1.78 -12.82
N ILE A 25 5.61 1.18 -11.63
CA ILE A 25 4.48 1.16 -10.69
C ILE A 25 4.09 2.59 -10.28
N VAL A 26 5.07 3.44 -9.97
CA VAL A 26 4.81 4.86 -9.64
C VAL A 26 4.21 5.59 -10.85
N GLY A 27 4.72 5.34 -12.06
CA GLY A 27 4.16 5.91 -13.29
C GLY A 27 2.70 5.49 -13.53
N ILE A 28 2.38 4.21 -13.33
CA ILE A 28 1.01 3.69 -13.42
C ILE A 28 0.13 4.34 -12.35
N ALA A 29 0.62 4.47 -11.11
CA ALA A 29 -0.12 5.12 -10.03
C ALA A 29 -0.45 6.59 -10.36
N TYR A 30 0.49 7.32 -10.95
CA TYR A 30 0.26 8.67 -11.44
C TYR A 30 -0.85 8.72 -12.50
N MET A 31 -0.79 7.83 -13.50
CA MET A 31 -1.84 7.75 -14.52
C MET A 31 -3.21 7.41 -13.93
N LEU A 32 -3.27 6.43 -13.02
CA LEU A 32 -4.51 6.07 -12.32
C LEU A 32 -5.05 7.22 -11.45
N GLY A 33 -4.17 7.95 -10.76
CA GLY A 33 -4.57 9.13 -9.98
C GLY A 33 -5.26 10.19 -10.86
N ILE A 34 -4.68 10.51 -12.01
CA ILE A 34 -5.28 11.45 -12.98
C ILE A 34 -6.64 10.93 -13.48
N LEU A 35 -6.74 9.66 -13.85
CA LEU A 35 -8.00 9.05 -14.29
C LEU A 35 -9.08 9.12 -13.20
N PHE A 36 -8.70 8.94 -11.94
CA PHE A 36 -9.62 9.04 -10.81
C PHE A 36 -10.11 10.47 -10.62
N PHE A 37 -9.26 11.48 -10.77
CA PHE A 37 -9.68 12.89 -10.75
C PHE A 37 -10.65 13.22 -11.89
N ILE A 38 -10.37 12.77 -13.12
CA ILE A 38 -11.27 12.98 -14.26
C ILE A 38 -12.64 12.33 -13.97
N THR A 39 -12.63 11.10 -13.47
CA THR A 39 -13.86 10.37 -13.12
C THR A 39 -14.63 11.06 -11.98
N ALA A 40 -13.93 11.59 -10.99
CA ALA A 40 -14.55 12.35 -9.90
C ALA A 40 -15.24 13.62 -10.41
N LEU A 41 -14.59 14.38 -11.28
CA LEU A 41 -15.16 15.60 -11.86
C LEU A 41 -16.42 15.29 -12.69
N GLN A 42 -16.39 14.22 -13.48
CA GLN A 42 -17.57 13.77 -14.24
C GLN A 42 -18.73 13.40 -13.31
N LYS A 43 -18.46 12.65 -12.23
CA LYS A 43 -19.48 12.28 -11.24
C LYS A 43 -20.02 13.49 -10.47
N LEU A 44 -19.15 14.43 -10.06
CA LEU A 44 -19.58 15.67 -9.40
C LEU A 44 -20.48 16.51 -10.29
N ARG A 45 -20.12 16.64 -11.58
CA ARG A 45 -20.94 17.36 -12.55
C ARG A 45 -22.32 16.70 -12.71
N LYS A 46 -22.36 15.38 -12.83
CA LYS A 46 -23.62 14.62 -12.89
C LYS A 46 -24.51 14.86 -11.68
N ILE A 47 -23.95 14.84 -10.46
CA ILE A 47 -24.69 15.15 -9.23
C ILE A 47 -25.23 16.59 -9.25
N GLY A 48 -24.45 17.56 -9.74
CA GLY A 48 -24.87 18.95 -9.86
C GLY A 48 -26.04 19.13 -10.84
N ASP A 49 -25.94 18.52 -12.02
CA ASP A 49 -26.96 18.57 -13.07
C ASP A 49 -28.24 17.82 -12.64
N GLU A 50 -28.09 16.69 -11.94
CA GLU A 50 -29.21 15.92 -11.41
C GLU A 50 -29.92 16.65 -10.27
N ARG A 51 -29.21 17.23 -9.30
CA ARG A 51 -29.84 18.04 -8.23
C ARG A 51 -30.54 19.28 -8.74
N ALA A 52 -30.06 19.87 -9.83
CA ALA A 52 -30.70 21.01 -10.48
C ALA A 52 -32.00 20.63 -11.21
N ASN A 53 -32.09 19.41 -11.74
CA ASN A 53 -33.20 18.98 -12.60
C ASN A 53 -34.12 17.89 -12.02
N SER A 54 -33.76 17.21 -10.92
CA SER A 54 -34.53 16.11 -10.30
C SER A 54 -34.07 15.79 -8.87
N SER A 55 -34.98 15.37 -7.99
CA SER A 55 -34.71 15.05 -6.57
C SER A 55 -33.93 13.75 -6.33
N SER A 56 -33.07 13.31 -7.26
CA SER A 56 -32.27 12.10 -7.11
C SER A 56 -31.11 12.34 -6.13
N GLN A 57 -31.08 11.55 -5.05
CA GLN A 57 -30.00 11.57 -4.05
C GLN A 57 -28.85 10.65 -4.50
N GLU A 58 -28.12 11.02 -5.56
CA GLU A 58 -26.79 10.42 -5.76
C GLU A 58 -25.88 10.82 -4.59
N SER A 59 -25.19 9.84 -4.00
CA SER A 59 -24.34 10.08 -2.84
C SER A 59 -23.05 10.78 -3.26
N ILE A 60 -22.76 11.93 -2.64
CA ILE A 60 -21.49 12.66 -2.83
C ILE A 60 -20.26 11.84 -2.39
N PHE A 61 -20.49 10.74 -1.67
CA PHE A 61 -19.47 9.81 -1.22
C PHE A 61 -18.65 9.22 -2.37
N VAL A 62 -19.29 8.89 -3.51
CA VAL A 62 -18.60 8.31 -4.67
C VAL A 62 -17.50 9.24 -5.21
N PRO A 63 -17.79 10.48 -5.65
CA PRO A 63 -16.74 11.37 -6.15
C PRO A 63 -15.71 11.74 -5.08
N MET A 64 -16.11 11.84 -3.81
CA MET A 64 -15.17 12.09 -2.71
C MET A 64 -14.14 10.97 -2.55
N ALA A 65 -14.57 9.70 -2.61
CA ALA A 65 -13.67 8.56 -2.55
C ALA A 65 -12.67 8.56 -3.72
N TYR A 66 -13.14 8.91 -4.94
CA TYR A 66 -12.28 9.06 -6.11
C TYR A 66 -11.26 10.20 -5.98
N ILE A 67 -11.63 11.33 -5.37
CA ILE A 67 -10.69 12.42 -5.11
C ILE A 67 -9.65 12.02 -4.08
N LEU A 68 -10.08 11.43 -2.95
CA LEU A 68 -9.17 11.05 -1.87
C LEU A 68 -8.16 9.99 -2.31
N LEU A 69 -8.65 8.91 -2.93
CA LEU A 69 -7.79 7.82 -3.40
C LEU A 69 -7.02 8.20 -4.67
N GLY A 70 -7.59 9.06 -5.52
CA GLY A 70 -6.90 9.66 -6.65
C GLY A 70 -5.73 10.55 -6.21
N ALA A 71 -5.91 11.37 -5.18
CA ALA A 71 -4.85 12.17 -4.57
C ALA A 71 -3.78 11.27 -3.93
N ALA A 72 -4.18 10.21 -3.22
CA ALA A 72 -3.26 9.25 -2.64
C ALA A 72 -2.40 8.53 -3.69
N LEU A 73 -2.94 8.22 -4.86
CA LEU A 73 -2.19 7.61 -5.97
C LEU A 73 -1.33 8.62 -6.74
N LEU A 74 -1.82 9.84 -6.95
CA LEU A 74 -1.08 10.89 -7.63
C LEU A 74 0.14 11.33 -6.81
N PHE A 75 -0.02 11.41 -5.49
CA PHE A 75 1.06 11.66 -4.54
C PHE A 75 1.48 10.39 -3.81
N LEU A 76 1.58 9.26 -4.53
CA LEU A 76 1.91 7.94 -3.95
C LEU A 76 3.09 7.96 -2.96
N PRO A 77 4.26 8.54 -3.27
CA PRO A 77 5.36 8.55 -2.31
C PRO A 77 4.99 9.28 -1.01
N SER A 78 4.34 10.44 -1.10
CA SER A 78 3.89 11.22 0.06
C SER A 78 2.77 10.54 0.82
N ALA A 79 1.84 9.88 0.13
CA ALA A 79 0.75 9.12 0.75
C ALA A 79 1.29 7.93 1.55
N LEU A 80 2.25 7.19 0.98
CA LEU A 80 2.93 6.11 1.67
C LEU A 80 3.71 6.62 2.87
N GLU A 81 4.42 7.74 2.76
CA GLU A 81 5.14 8.36 3.87
C GLU A 81 4.19 8.79 4.99
N ALA A 82 3.10 9.47 4.67
CA ALA A 82 2.10 9.89 5.65
C ALA A 82 1.46 8.70 6.39
N LEU A 83 1.08 7.65 5.65
CA LEU A 83 0.48 6.45 6.23
C LEU A 83 1.49 5.62 7.05
N SER A 84 2.75 5.59 6.62
CA SER A 84 3.82 4.90 7.36
C SER A 84 4.17 5.63 8.65
N ASN A 85 4.27 6.97 8.61
CA ASN A 85 4.40 7.80 9.79
C ASN A 85 3.24 7.59 10.76
N THR A 86 2.01 7.48 10.24
CA THR A 86 0.82 7.25 11.09
C THR A 86 0.84 5.86 11.72
N THR A 87 1.29 4.83 11.00
CA THR A 87 1.24 3.43 11.44
C THR A 87 2.41 3.06 12.34
N PHE A 88 3.61 3.56 12.04
CA PHE A 88 4.86 3.15 12.68
C PHE A 88 5.68 4.30 13.27
N GLY A 89 5.30 5.57 13.05
CA GLY A 89 6.07 6.73 13.51
C GLY A 89 7.38 6.96 12.74
N VAL A 90 7.56 6.31 11.59
CA VAL A 90 8.80 6.34 10.81
C VAL A 90 8.64 7.10 9.48
N GLY A 91 9.53 8.06 9.27
CA GLY A 91 9.58 8.87 8.05
C GLY A 91 10.39 8.21 6.95
N ASN A 92 9.94 8.40 5.71
CA ASN A 92 10.63 8.03 4.46
C ASN A 92 11.02 6.55 4.28
N VAL A 93 10.01 5.67 4.15
CA VAL A 93 10.17 4.21 3.92
C VAL A 93 10.68 3.88 2.51
N LEU A 94 10.53 4.83 1.57
CA LEU A 94 10.95 4.70 0.18
C LEU A 94 12.41 5.10 -0.04
N SER A 95 13.04 5.79 0.92
CA SER A 95 14.46 6.13 0.85
C SER A 95 15.28 4.86 1.06
N TYR A 96 15.76 4.31 -0.06
CA TYR A 96 16.93 3.45 -0.19
C TYR A 96 17.41 2.85 1.13
N THR A 97 16.76 1.76 1.55
CA THR A 97 17.38 0.87 2.54
C THR A 97 18.68 0.39 1.97
N ASP A 98 19.75 0.54 2.74
CA ASP A 98 21.10 0.12 2.39
C ASP A 98 21.07 -1.30 1.83
N TYR A 99 21.14 -1.39 0.50
CA TYR A 99 21.07 -2.64 -0.22
C TYR A 99 22.37 -3.41 0.06
N ASN A 100 22.32 -4.30 1.04
CA ASN A 100 23.43 -5.19 1.31
C ASN A 100 23.36 -6.40 0.38
N LYS A 101 24.04 -6.27 -0.77
CA LYS A 101 24.15 -7.26 -1.87
C LYS A 101 24.53 -8.67 -1.40
N ASN A 102 25.15 -8.79 -0.23
CA ASN A 102 25.65 -10.05 0.30
C ASN A 102 24.66 -10.72 1.27
N SER A 103 23.50 -10.11 1.53
CA SER A 103 22.47 -10.67 2.40
C SER A 103 21.21 -11.05 1.60
N VAL A 104 20.84 -12.34 1.69
CA VAL A 104 19.58 -12.86 1.14
C VAL A 104 18.37 -12.08 1.70
N PHE A 105 18.46 -11.64 2.96
CA PHE A 105 17.44 -10.85 3.65
C PHE A 105 17.16 -9.49 2.98
N GLY A 106 18.20 -8.73 2.59
CA GLY A 106 17.99 -7.45 1.90
C GLY A 106 17.34 -7.61 0.52
N SER A 107 17.67 -8.68 -0.20
CA SER A 107 17.07 -8.96 -1.51
C SER A 107 15.60 -9.38 -1.42
N ILE A 108 15.25 -10.21 -0.44
CA ILE A 108 13.85 -10.59 -0.16
C ILE A 108 13.05 -9.38 0.33
N GLY A 109 13.65 -8.53 1.19
CA GLY A 109 13.01 -7.30 1.66
C GLY A 109 12.61 -6.38 0.51
N LEU A 110 13.46 -6.22 -0.50
CA LEU A 110 13.16 -5.40 -1.68
C LEU A 110 11.98 -5.98 -2.48
N ILE A 111 11.92 -7.30 -2.68
CA ILE A 111 10.80 -7.99 -3.36
C ILE A 111 9.49 -7.75 -2.61
N ILE A 112 9.48 -7.92 -1.29
CA ILE A 112 8.29 -7.75 -0.45
C ILE A 112 7.77 -6.31 -0.53
N ARG A 113 8.67 -5.31 -0.50
CA ARG A 113 8.28 -3.91 -0.58
C ARG A 113 7.62 -3.56 -1.91
N ILE A 114 8.14 -4.08 -3.02
CA ILE A 114 7.54 -3.87 -4.34
C ILE A 114 6.18 -4.56 -4.44
N ALA A 115 6.04 -5.78 -3.91
CA ALA A 115 4.74 -6.42 -3.81
C ALA A 115 3.76 -5.59 -2.95
N GLY A 116 4.25 -4.98 -1.87
CA GLY A 116 3.50 -4.05 -1.03
C GLY A 116 3.01 -2.82 -1.79
N LEU A 117 3.85 -2.22 -2.64
CA LEU A 117 3.45 -1.10 -3.51
C LEU A 117 2.32 -1.52 -4.47
N ILE A 118 2.43 -2.70 -5.09
CA ILE A 118 1.40 -3.22 -6.00
C ILE A 118 0.08 -3.45 -5.23
N TRP A 119 0.13 -4.04 -4.04
CA TRP A 119 -1.05 -4.24 -3.21
C TRP A 119 -1.66 -2.93 -2.74
N PHE A 120 -0.85 -1.91 -2.41
CA PHE A 120 -1.34 -0.58 -2.06
C PHE A 120 -2.11 0.06 -3.22
N VAL A 121 -1.53 0.07 -4.43
CA VAL A 121 -2.18 0.60 -5.63
C VAL A 121 -3.48 -0.16 -5.92
N ARG A 122 -3.44 -1.50 -5.84
CA ARG A 122 -4.63 -2.34 -6.01
C ARG A 122 -5.71 -2.06 -4.97
N GLY A 123 -5.33 -1.88 -3.70
CA GLY A 123 -6.25 -1.54 -2.61
C GLY A 123 -6.96 -0.22 -2.86
N ALA A 124 -6.22 0.81 -3.31
CA ALA A 124 -6.80 2.10 -3.68
C ALA A 124 -7.81 1.98 -4.83
N VAL A 125 -7.51 1.17 -5.85
CA VAL A 125 -8.43 0.94 -6.98
C VAL A 125 -9.68 0.17 -6.57
N LEU A 126 -9.55 -0.84 -5.71
CA LEU A 126 -10.70 -1.61 -5.20
C LEU A 126 -11.61 -0.75 -4.32
N LEU A 127 -11.02 0.14 -3.50
CA LEU A 127 -11.79 1.05 -2.66
C LEU A 127 -12.57 2.09 -3.45
N THR A 128 -12.02 2.63 -4.55
CA THR A 128 -12.80 3.54 -5.41
C THR A 128 -13.96 2.81 -6.08
N HIS A 129 -13.78 1.56 -6.51
CA HIS A 129 -14.87 0.78 -7.09
C HIS A 129 -15.97 0.46 -6.06
N ALA A 130 -15.59 0.11 -4.83
CA ALA A 130 -16.51 -0.16 -3.73
C ALA A 130 -17.31 1.06 -3.26
N SER A 131 -16.95 2.27 -3.69
CA SER A 131 -17.71 3.47 -3.38
C SER A 131 -19.03 3.58 -4.16
N HIS A 132 -19.23 2.79 -5.22
CA HIS A 132 -20.44 2.86 -6.04
C HIS A 132 -21.68 2.29 -5.33
N PRO A 133 -22.86 2.93 -5.46
CA PRO A 133 -24.11 2.37 -4.97
C PRO A 133 -24.40 1.02 -5.68
N GLY A 134 -24.49 -0.07 -4.92
CA GLY A 134 -24.76 -1.41 -5.44
C GLY A 134 -23.53 -2.33 -5.59
N SER A 135 -22.31 -1.84 -5.35
CA SER A 135 -21.16 -2.74 -5.17
C SER A 135 -21.31 -3.50 -3.87
N GLN A 136 -21.22 -4.84 -3.91
CA GLN A 136 -21.32 -5.68 -2.71
C GLN A 136 -20.30 -5.20 -1.68
N GLY A 137 -20.74 -4.89 -0.46
CA GLY A 137 -19.89 -4.33 0.61
C GLY A 137 -18.62 -5.13 0.95
N GLN A 138 -18.53 -6.37 0.44
CA GLN A 138 -17.31 -7.19 0.49
C GLN A 138 -16.13 -6.56 -0.25
N ASP A 139 -16.34 -5.81 -1.33
CA ASP A 139 -15.24 -5.25 -2.12
C ASP A 139 -14.58 -4.04 -1.44
N GLY A 140 -15.33 -3.31 -0.61
CA GLY A 140 -14.79 -2.22 0.22
C GLY A 140 -13.84 -2.75 1.30
N LEU A 141 -14.27 -3.79 2.02
CA LEU A 141 -13.43 -4.42 3.03
C LEU A 141 -12.16 -5.04 2.41
N LYS A 142 -12.28 -5.69 1.24
CA LYS A 142 -11.11 -6.21 0.49
C LYS A 142 -10.15 -5.08 0.13
N GLY A 143 -10.65 -3.97 -0.41
CA GLY A 143 -9.83 -2.82 -0.77
C GLY A 143 -9.04 -2.26 0.42
N PHE A 144 -9.70 -2.11 1.58
CA PHE A 144 -9.04 -1.68 2.82
C PHE A 144 -7.96 -2.66 3.28
N MET A 145 -8.22 -3.98 3.22
CA MET A 145 -7.24 -4.99 3.58
C MET A 145 -6.00 -4.93 2.68
N PHE A 146 -6.17 -4.77 1.36
CA PHE A 146 -5.04 -4.63 0.44
C PHE A 146 -4.25 -3.33 0.66
N LEU A 147 -4.94 -2.24 0.96
CA LEU A 147 -4.29 -0.96 1.27
C LEU A 147 -3.45 -1.08 2.54
N PHE A 148 -4.02 -1.65 3.61
CA PHE A 148 -3.33 -1.84 4.88
C PHE A 148 -2.18 -2.84 4.77
N ALA A 149 -2.41 -3.99 4.14
CA ALA A 149 -1.37 -4.98 3.87
C ALA A 149 -0.22 -4.39 3.02
N GLY A 150 -0.55 -3.51 2.07
CA GLY A 150 0.43 -2.76 1.29
C GLY A 150 1.33 -1.88 2.17
N ILE A 151 0.76 -1.11 3.10
CA ILE A 151 1.54 -0.29 4.05
C ILE A 151 2.45 -1.14 4.94
N LEU A 152 1.94 -2.25 5.47
CA LEU A 152 2.75 -3.18 6.27
C LEU A 152 3.90 -3.79 5.45
N ALA A 153 3.63 -4.22 4.22
CA ALA A 153 4.64 -4.83 3.35
C ALA A 153 5.71 -3.83 2.87
N VAL A 154 5.33 -2.59 2.59
CA VAL A 154 6.29 -1.50 2.31
C VAL A 154 7.17 -1.23 3.54
N ASN A 155 6.58 -1.33 4.74
CA ASN A 155 7.27 -1.22 6.02
C ASN A 155 7.70 -2.57 6.59
N PHE A 156 8.23 -3.47 5.76
CA PHE A 156 8.49 -4.85 6.17
C PHE A 156 9.36 -4.94 7.43
N ASP A 157 10.46 -4.18 7.51
CA ASP A 157 11.38 -4.24 8.65
C ASP A 157 10.72 -3.78 9.96
N ASN A 158 9.92 -2.72 9.89
CA ASN A 158 9.14 -2.24 11.05
C ASN A 158 8.07 -3.25 11.45
N THR A 159 7.41 -3.88 10.48
CA THR A 159 6.43 -4.93 10.72
C THR A 159 7.06 -6.12 11.46
N VAL A 160 8.24 -6.57 11.01
CA VAL A 160 8.98 -7.65 11.68
C VAL A 160 9.40 -7.24 13.09
N SER A 161 9.87 -6.01 13.28
CA SER A 161 10.26 -5.48 14.60
C SER A 161 9.10 -5.43 15.59
N VAL A 162 7.91 -5.01 15.14
CA VAL A 162 6.69 -5.01 15.96
C VAL A 162 6.31 -6.43 16.35
N ILE A 163 6.33 -7.37 15.41
CA ILE A 163 6.04 -8.78 15.68
C ILE A 163 7.03 -9.34 16.71
N ALA A 164 8.34 -9.12 16.52
CA ALA A 164 9.37 -9.58 17.44
C ALA A 164 9.18 -9.00 18.86
N THR A 165 8.78 -7.73 18.96
CA THR A 165 8.49 -7.07 20.24
C THR A 165 7.28 -7.70 20.93
N ILE A 166 6.20 -7.99 20.18
CA ILE A 166 5.00 -8.65 20.71
C ILE A 166 5.36 -10.04 21.25
N PHE A 167 6.05 -10.87 20.46
CA PHE A 167 6.46 -12.20 20.89
C PHE A 167 7.36 -12.17 22.12
N SER A 168 8.28 -11.21 22.19
CA SER A 168 9.17 -11.04 23.35
C SER A 168 8.38 -10.67 24.62
N LYS A 169 7.37 -9.79 24.50
CA LYS A 169 6.49 -9.44 25.63
C LYS A 169 5.63 -10.61 26.09
N ILE A 170 5.09 -11.39 25.16
CA ILE A 170 4.32 -12.60 25.47
C ILE A 170 5.21 -13.62 26.20
N ALA A 171 6.42 -13.89 25.68
CA ALA A 171 7.36 -14.80 26.31
C ALA A 171 7.75 -14.34 27.73
N ALA A 172 8.02 -13.04 27.91
CA ALA A 172 8.32 -12.46 29.22
C ALA A 172 7.15 -12.59 30.20
N PHE A 173 5.91 -12.36 29.74
CA PHE A 173 4.71 -12.53 30.55
C PHE A 173 4.53 -14.00 31.00
N THR A 174 4.70 -14.95 30.08
CA THR A 174 4.61 -16.39 30.40
C THR A 174 5.68 -16.81 31.41
N LEU A 175 6.92 -16.36 31.26
CA LEU A 175 8.00 -16.68 32.19
C LEU A 175 7.79 -16.08 33.58
N ASN A 176 7.23 -14.88 33.67
CA ASN A 176 6.90 -14.25 34.95
C ASN A 176 5.68 -14.90 35.62
N SER A 177 4.67 -15.31 34.85
CA SER A 177 3.49 -16.03 35.38
C SER A 177 3.80 -17.44 35.89
N THR A 178 4.92 -18.05 35.46
CA THR A 178 5.35 -19.38 35.93
C THR A 178 6.19 -19.29 37.22
N ARG A 179 6.60 -18.08 37.62
CA ARG A 179 7.42 -17.81 38.81
C ARG A 179 6.63 -17.26 40.00
N ALA A 180 5.29 -17.19 39.88
CA ALA A 180 4.35 -16.84 40.94
C ALA A 180 3.58 -18.10 41.36
#